data_AF-A0A7C7L892-F1
#
_entry.id   AF-A0A7C7L892-F1
#
_cell.length_a   1.000
_cell.length_b   1.000
_cell.length_c   1.000
_cell.angle_alpha   90.00
_cell.angle_beta   90.00
_cell.angle_gamma   90.00
#
_symmetry.space_group_name_H-M   'P 1'
#
loop_
_entity.id
_entity.type
_entity.pdbx_description
1 polymer ?
#
loop_
_entity_poly.entity_id
_entity_poly.type
_entity_poly.pdbx_seq_one_letter_code
_entity_poly.pdbx_strand_id
1 'polypeptide(L)'
;MFRSSLILLSLLAATSCSDSTHNNSNQGEVVTAAKVVDLEVDLSRKNFIDWFRIAYPSHSELRWRTLGWQLDSKSGFDLAKQSRKPLLLWLEDGHPMGATSQRGRDMRSTLGDNSLVSILNEYTLAAVDINRAPDFIDANSGQLAIYLPNGEVFASSSDVAVELVANFLTSKLADYKSLSSDQLGNAIAGDSFSSAIRTEDDFPDNGLSLEVFKRPANSFTLDEYKQTPWLKDFIWFNKTELLSFVRPIKISSKKKLSADLMNRIVHHGFSSKFAANDMVKSEVVFACNSIKQLRSTYIITGIANYQQGDEMLQVKLRGRATYDSGRDQFGLLEIIALGKVTNADGSSEQFTTALRKVTSIDNWHRVPPKNLSDYADSYYLSNGSGKPNK
;
A
#
# COMPACT_ATOMS: atom_id res chain seq x y z
N MET A 1 -24.17 -60.21 -53.20
CA MET A 1 -24.01 -61.45 -52.42
C MET A 1 -24.20 -61.11 -50.94
N PHE A 2 -25.16 -61.79 -50.31
CA PHE A 2 -25.54 -61.95 -48.88
C PHE A 2 -24.87 -61.06 -47.81
N ARG A 3 -25.60 -60.23 -47.03
CA ARG A 3 -26.59 -60.50 -45.94
C ARG A 3 -25.98 -60.88 -44.57
N SER A 4 -26.31 -60.04 -43.57
CA SER A 4 -26.90 -60.39 -42.25
C SER A 4 -26.02 -60.76 -41.05
N SER A 5 -26.08 -59.88 -40.04
CA SER A 5 -26.65 -60.05 -38.67
C SER A 5 -26.56 -61.39 -37.90
N LEU A 6 -26.17 -61.31 -36.61
CA LEU A 6 -26.76 -61.91 -35.37
C LEU A 6 -25.72 -61.69 -34.23
N ILE A 7 -25.94 -61.02 -33.09
CA ILE A 7 -26.86 -61.18 -31.92
C ILE A 7 -26.88 -62.58 -31.29
N LEU A 8 -26.24 -62.73 -30.11
CA LEU A 8 -26.69 -63.36 -28.84
C LEU A 8 -25.50 -63.33 -27.84
N LEU A 9 -25.50 -62.73 -26.64
CA LEU A 9 -26.30 -62.80 -25.40
C LEU A 9 -26.08 -64.08 -24.54
N SER A 10 -25.45 -63.91 -23.37
CA SER A 10 -25.71 -64.62 -22.08
C SER A 10 -24.89 -63.91 -20.97
N LEU A 11 -25.52 -63.03 -20.17
CA LEU A 11 -26.15 -63.29 -18.86
C LEU A 11 -25.20 -63.82 -17.77
N LEU A 12 -24.94 -63.01 -16.74
CA LEU A 12 -25.56 -63.19 -15.42
C LEU A 12 -25.40 -61.93 -14.56
N ALA A 13 -26.48 -61.64 -13.83
CA ALA A 13 -26.73 -60.46 -13.02
C ALA A 13 -26.59 -60.75 -11.52
N ALA A 14 -26.31 -59.70 -10.75
CA ALA A 14 -26.89 -59.40 -9.43
C ALA A 14 -26.45 -57.97 -9.08
N THR A 15 -27.22 -56.89 -9.29
CA THR A 15 -28.37 -56.39 -8.53
C THR A 15 -28.26 -56.48 -7.00
N SER A 16 -28.05 -55.32 -6.38
CA SER A 16 -28.77 -54.92 -5.18
C SER A 16 -29.17 -53.46 -5.37
N CYS A 17 -30.47 -53.26 -5.60
CA CYS A 17 -31.15 -51.97 -5.57
C CYS A 17 -31.73 -51.76 -4.17
N SER A 18 -31.82 -50.50 -3.74
CA SER A 18 -33.06 -49.96 -3.19
C SER A 18 -33.14 -48.45 -3.47
N ASP A 19 -33.96 -48.10 -4.47
CA ASP A 19 -34.72 -46.84 -4.55
C ASP A 19 -35.73 -46.80 -3.37
N SER A 20 -36.38 -45.70 -2.93
CA SER A 20 -36.90 -44.54 -3.66
C SER A 20 -37.33 -43.40 -2.71
N THR A 21 -37.03 -42.16 -3.14
CA THR A 21 -37.81 -40.90 -3.12
C THR A 21 -38.79 -40.53 -1.98
N HIS A 22 -38.60 -39.33 -1.39
CA HIS A 22 -39.51 -38.17 -1.54
C HIS A 22 -38.92 -36.83 -1.04
N ASN A 23 -38.97 -35.81 -1.93
CA ASN A 23 -39.06 -34.34 -1.76
C ASN A 23 -38.67 -33.68 -0.42
N ASN A 24 -37.71 -32.74 -0.44
CA ASN A 24 -37.95 -31.28 -0.51
C ASN A 24 -36.69 -30.46 -0.19
N SER A 25 -36.48 -29.38 -0.95
CA SER A 25 -35.85 -28.11 -0.58
C SER A 25 -34.58 -28.11 0.29
N ASN A 26 -33.42 -27.86 -0.32
CA ASN A 26 -32.78 -26.54 -0.23
C ASN A 26 -31.45 -26.56 -0.97
N GLN A 27 -31.28 -25.55 -1.84
CA GLN A 27 -29.99 -25.09 -2.30
C GLN A 27 -29.12 -24.78 -1.09
N GLY A 28 -28.11 -25.62 -0.86
CA GLY A 28 -26.95 -25.30 -0.06
C GLY A 28 -25.75 -25.49 -0.96
N GLU A 29 -25.50 -24.52 -1.84
CA GLU A 29 -24.21 -24.41 -2.51
C GLU A 29 -23.19 -24.17 -1.40
N VAL A 30 -22.50 -25.23 -0.96
CA VAL A 30 -21.34 -25.11 -0.09
C VAL A 30 -20.26 -24.47 -0.94
N VAL A 31 -20.24 -23.15 -0.95
CA VAL A 31 -19.08 -22.35 -1.35
C VAL A 31 -17.99 -22.73 -0.37
N THR A 32 -17.18 -23.72 -0.75
CA THR A 32 -15.93 -24.00 -0.07
C THR A 32 -15.08 -22.75 -0.27
N ALA A 33 -14.96 -21.95 0.79
CA ALA A 33 -14.06 -20.81 0.83
C ALA A 33 -12.70 -21.28 0.31
N ALA A 34 -12.24 -20.69 -0.79
CA ALA A 34 -10.96 -21.05 -1.37
C ALA A 34 -9.87 -20.79 -0.33
N LYS A 35 -9.37 -21.84 0.31
CA LYS A 35 -8.13 -21.80 1.09
C LYS A 35 -7.00 -21.45 0.13
N VAL A 36 -6.48 -20.25 0.24
CA VAL A 36 -5.14 -19.87 -0.22
C VAL A 36 -4.68 -18.89 0.85
N VAL A 37 -3.64 -19.21 1.61
CA VAL A 37 -2.24 -19.01 1.20
C VAL A 37 -1.34 -20.09 1.83
N ASP A 38 -0.79 -20.97 1.01
CA ASP A 38 0.42 -21.72 1.38
C ASP A 38 1.63 -20.88 0.94
N LEU A 39 2.37 -20.29 1.89
CA LEU A 39 3.57 -19.50 1.58
C LEU A 39 4.80 -20.35 1.24
N GLU A 40 4.67 -21.69 1.21
CA GLU A 40 5.67 -22.54 0.55
C GLU A 40 5.60 -22.45 -0.98
N VAL A 41 4.56 -21.81 -1.53
CA VAL A 41 4.43 -21.55 -2.97
C VAL A 41 5.63 -20.77 -3.51
N ASP A 42 6.21 -21.27 -4.60
CA ASP A 42 7.29 -20.59 -5.28
C ASP A 42 6.78 -19.35 -6.04
N LEU A 43 7.37 -18.19 -5.75
CA LEU A 43 7.05 -16.95 -6.46
C LEU A 43 7.58 -17.04 -7.90
N SER A 44 6.65 -17.10 -8.85
CA SER A 44 6.93 -17.27 -10.27
C SER A 44 6.43 -16.07 -11.09
N ARG A 45 6.78 -16.06 -12.38
CA ARG A 45 6.21 -15.08 -13.32
C ARG A 45 4.69 -15.22 -13.45
N LYS A 46 4.15 -16.44 -13.31
CA LYS A 46 2.74 -16.74 -13.56
C LYS A 46 1.83 -16.21 -12.45
N ASN A 47 2.26 -16.31 -11.20
CA ASN A 47 1.47 -15.92 -10.02
C ASN A 47 1.85 -14.54 -9.46
N PHE A 48 2.88 -13.86 -9.99
CA PHE A 48 3.32 -12.54 -9.52
C PHE A 48 2.19 -11.52 -9.44
N ILE A 49 1.38 -11.38 -10.50
CA ILE A 49 0.33 -10.35 -10.57
C ILE A 49 -0.73 -10.60 -9.51
N ASP A 50 -1.14 -11.86 -9.34
CA ASP A 50 -2.15 -12.23 -8.36
C ASP A 50 -1.63 -11.96 -6.94
N TRP A 51 -0.39 -12.39 -6.64
CA TRP A 51 0.26 -12.12 -5.37
C TRP A 51 0.42 -10.63 -5.07
N PHE A 52 0.84 -9.85 -6.06
CA PHE A 52 0.96 -8.41 -5.91
C PHE A 52 -0.41 -7.76 -5.65
N ARG A 53 -1.45 -8.17 -6.37
CA ARG A 53 -2.82 -7.66 -6.18
C ARG A 53 -3.41 -8.04 -4.82
N ILE A 54 -3.02 -9.19 -4.29
CA ILE A 54 -3.43 -9.66 -2.96
C ILE A 54 -2.71 -8.84 -1.88
N ALA A 55 -1.39 -8.69 -1.97
CA ALA A 55 -0.59 -8.03 -0.94
C ALA A 55 -0.67 -6.50 -0.96
N TYR A 56 -0.81 -5.91 -2.15
CA TYR A 56 -0.95 -4.47 -2.29
C TYR A 56 -2.36 -4.03 -1.85
N PRO A 57 -2.50 -2.93 -1.11
CA PRO A 57 -3.82 -2.47 -0.69
C PRO A 57 -4.76 -2.20 -1.86
N SER A 58 -6.00 -2.68 -1.71
CA SER A 58 -7.05 -2.42 -2.68
C SER A 58 -7.41 -0.94 -2.72
N HIS A 59 -8.07 -0.52 -3.80
CA HIS A 59 -8.58 0.85 -3.91
C HIS A 59 -9.48 1.23 -2.73
N SER A 60 -10.32 0.28 -2.27
CA SER A 60 -11.21 0.49 -1.12
C SER A 60 -10.46 0.79 0.18
N GLU A 61 -9.30 0.15 0.40
CA GLU A 61 -8.45 0.34 1.58
C GLU A 61 -7.61 1.62 1.52
N LEU A 62 -7.45 2.19 0.31
CA LEU A 62 -6.74 3.44 0.07
C LEU A 62 -7.67 4.63 -0.18
N ARG A 63 -8.99 4.47 -0.07
CA ARG A 63 -9.97 5.55 -0.32
C ARG A 63 -9.80 6.78 0.55
N TRP A 64 -9.33 6.63 1.79
CA TRP A 64 -9.03 7.78 2.64
C TRP A 64 -8.00 8.73 1.97
N ARG A 65 -7.15 8.20 1.07
CA ARG A 65 -6.24 8.98 0.21
C ARG A 65 -6.91 9.67 -0.96
N THR A 66 -8.24 9.69 -1.07
CA THR A 66 -8.92 10.44 -2.15
C THR A 66 -9.67 11.65 -1.63
N LEU A 67 -9.56 11.93 -0.33
CA LEU A 67 -10.29 13.00 0.35
C LEU A 67 -9.63 14.39 0.25
N GLY A 68 -8.53 14.52 -0.50
CA GLY A 68 -7.81 15.78 -0.70
C GLY A 68 -6.95 16.29 0.47
N TRP A 69 -6.34 15.38 1.26
CA TRP A 69 -5.47 15.77 2.38
C TRP A 69 -4.27 16.61 1.92
N GLN A 70 -4.02 17.69 2.65
CA GLN A 70 -2.75 18.39 2.62
C GLN A 70 -1.73 17.63 3.49
N LEU A 71 -0.47 17.57 3.07
CA LEU A 71 0.60 16.80 3.74
C LEU A 71 1.54 17.67 4.56
N ASP A 72 1.18 18.93 4.73
CA ASP A 72 1.82 19.90 5.61
C ASP A 72 0.76 20.81 6.21
N SER A 73 1.02 21.31 7.41
CA SER A 73 0.08 22.15 8.16
C SER A 73 -0.18 23.46 7.43
N LYS A 74 0.87 24.09 6.87
CA LYS A 74 0.76 25.39 6.19
C LYS A 74 -0.25 25.36 5.05
N SER A 75 -0.14 24.39 4.14
CA SER A 75 -1.05 24.23 3.01
C SER A 75 -2.48 23.95 3.48
N GLY A 76 -2.63 23.16 4.56
CA GLY A 76 -3.91 22.94 5.23
C GLY A 76 -4.58 24.23 5.70
N PHE A 77 -3.83 25.06 6.42
CA PHE A 77 -4.29 26.34 6.93
C PHE A 77 -4.60 27.36 5.82
N ASP A 78 -3.72 27.47 4.81
CA ASP A 78 -3.94 28.34 3.66
C ASP A 78 -5.25 27.97 2.93
N LEU A 79 -5.48 26.67 2.71
CA LEU A 79 -6.69 26.17 2.06
C LEU A 79 -7.93 26.34 2.93
N ALA A 80 -7.84 26.12 4.25
CA ALA A 80 -8.93 26.36 5.19
C ALA A 80 -9.40 27.82 5.17
N LYS A 81 -8.44 28.75 5.13
CA LYS A 81 -8.72 30.19 4.99
C LYS A 81 -9.40 30.53 3.66
N GLN A 82 -8.86 30.02 2.55
CA GLN A 82 -9.41 30.29 1.21
C GLN A 82 -10.83 29.72 1.06
N SER A 83 -11.06 28.52 1.59
CA SER A 83 -12.35 27.82 1.51
C SER A 83 -13.35 28.21 2.59
N ARG A 84 -12.91 28.97 3.61
CA ARG A 84 -13.68 29.35 4.82
C ARG A 84 -14.26 28.13 5.55
N LYS A 85 -13.51 27.04 5.58
CA LYS A 85 -13.87 25.80 6.29
C LYS A 85 -13.00 25.62 7.53
N PRO A 86 -13.50 24.95 8.57
CA PRO A 86 -12.64 24.49 9.65
C PRO A 86 -11.54 23.56 9.11
N LEU A 87 -10.34 23.64 9.68
CA LEU A 87 -9.25 22.73 9.37
C LEU A 87 -9.37 21.50 10.28
N LEU A 88 -9.54 20.32 9.70
CA LEU A 88 -9.33 19.05 10.38
C LEU A 88 -7.88 18.61 10.14
N LEU A 89 -7.10 18.60 11.21
CA LEU A 89 -5.70 18.18 11.21
C LEU A 89 -5.58 16.82 11.90
N TRP A 90 -5.09 15.82 11.17
CA TRP A 90 -4.68 14.55 11.73
C TRP A 90 -3.18 14.60 12.06
N LEU A 91 -2.86 14.62 13.35
CA LEU A 91 -1.49 14.58 13.85
C LEU A 91 -1.10 13.12 14.06
N GLU A 92 -0.17 12.59 13.25
CA GLU A 92 0.30 11.21 13.36
C GLU A 92 1.72 11.17 13.93
N ASP A 93 2.00 10.16 14.76
CA ASP A 93 3.36 9.82 15.15
C ASP A 93 4.03 9.01 14.03
N GLY A 94 4.86 9.69 13.23
CA GLY A 94 5.45 9.18 12.00
C GLY A 94 4.69 9.62 10.75
N HIS A 95 5.04 9.05 9.59
CA HIS A 95 4.48 9.51 8.32
C HIS A 95 2.95 9.30 8.31
N PRO A 96 2.11 10.35 8.19
CA PRO A 96 0.66 10.22 8.27
C PRO A 96 0.09 9.29 7.20
N MET A 97 0.75 9.27 6.03
CA MET A 97 0.35 8.41 4.94
C MET A 97 0.79 6.96 5.11
N GLY A 98 1.77 6.70 5.97
CA GLY A 98 2.21 5.38 6.41
C GLY A 98 1.46 4.89 7.65
N ALA A 99 0.96 5.82 8.47
CA ALA A 99 0.32 5.65 9.78
C ALA A 99 0.79 4.36 10.47
N THR A 100 2.09 4.39 10.78
CA THR A 100 2.88 3.24 11.22
C THR A 100 2.50 2.82 12.64
N SER A 101 1.92 3.72 13.43
CA SER A 101 1.36 3.42 14.74
C SER A 101 0.07 2.60 14.62
N GLN A 102 -0.27 1.77 15.62
CA GLN A 102 -1.54 1.02 15.63
C GLN A 102 -2.74 1.95 15.47
N ARG A 103 -2.72 3.04 16.21
CA ARG A 103 -3.77 4.06 16.17
C ARG A 103 -3.91 4.73 14.81
N GLY A 104 -2.80 5.05 14.16
CA GLY A 104 -2.81 5.57 12.81
C GLY A 104 -3.48 4.61 11.84
N ARG A 105 -3.23 3.30 11.97
CA ARG A 105 -3.93 2.28 11.16
C ARG A 105 -5.43 2.29 11.38
N ASP A 106 -5.85 2.36 12.64
CA ASP A 106 -7.27 2.39 13.00
C ASP A 106 -7.94 3.65 12.45
N MET A 107 -7.28 4.80 12.58
CA MET A 107 -7.73 6.08 12.04
C MET A 107 -7.88 6.06 10.52
N ARG A 108 -6.93 5.46 9.78
CA ARG A 108 -7.08 5.30 8.31
C ARG A 108 -8.30 4.47 7.93
N SER A 109 -8.56 3.39 8.67
CA SER A 109 -9.73 2.55 8.42
C SER A 109 -11.01 3.38 8.58
N THR A 110 -11.05 4.18 9.65
CA THR A 110 -12.18 5.05 9.96
C THR A 110 -12.37 6.16 8.95
N LEU A 111 -11.32 6.90 8.60
CA LEU A 111 -11.35 7.93 7.57
C LEU A 111 -11.62 7.37 6.16
N GLY A 112 -11.45 6.06 5.97
CA GLY A 112 -11.80 5.35 4.73
C GLY A 112 -13.27 4.94 4.65
N ASP A 113 -14.05 5.13 5.71
CA ASP A 113 -15.47 4.77 5.76
C ASP A 113 -16.32 5.74 4.92
N ASN A 114 -17.19 5.18 4.08
CA ASN A 114 -18.04 5.95 3.16
C ASN A 114 -19.01 6.88 3.91
N SER A 115 -19.42 6.53 5.13
CA SER A 115 -20.34 7.35 5.93
C SER A 115 -19.73 8.68 6.37
N LEU A 116 -18.40 8.77 6.46
CA LEU A 116 -17.70 10.00 6.85
C LEU A 116 -17.46 10.95 5.68
N VAL A 117 -17.56 10.50 4.42
CA VAL A 117 -17.17 11.30 3.25
C VAL A 117 -17.93 12.63 3.18
N SER A 118 -19.25 12.62 3.40
CA SER A 118 -20.06 13.84 3.37
C SER A 118 -19.70 14.81 4.49
N ILE A 119 -19.37 14.29 5.68
CA ILE A 119 -18.96 15.09 6.84
C ILE A 119 -17.58 15.69 6.60
N LEU A 120 -16.61 14.87 6.17
CA LEU A 120 -15.23 15.29 5.92
C LEU A 120 -15.12 16.33 4.80
N ASN A 121 -16.00 16.30 3.80
CA ASN A 121 -16.06 17.30 2.74
C ASN A 121 -16.41 18.72 3.24
N GLU A 122 -16.97 18.86 4.44
CA GLU A 122 -17.23 20.16 5.07
C GLU A 122 -15.99 20.76 5.74
N TYR A 123 -14.92 19.98 5.86
CA TYR A 123 -13.64 20.39 6.43
C TYR A 123 -12.59 20.60 5.33
N THR A 124 -11.58 21.39 5.65
CA THR A 124 -10.28 21.26 4.97
C THR A 124 -9.48 20.20 5.69
N LEU A 125 -8.87 19.28 4.96
CA LEU A 125 -8.18 18.13 5.56
C LEU A 125 -6.67 18.30 5.44
N ALA A 126 -5.94 18.09 6.54
CA ALA A 126 -4.49 18.02 6.56
C ALA A 126 -4.01 16.90 7.47
N ALA A 127 -2.89 16.26 7.12
CA ALA A 127 -2.29 15.18 7.89
C ALA A 127 -0.79 15.43 8.02
N VAL A 128 -0.28 15.45 9.25
CA VAL A 128 1.09 15.93 9.54
C VAL A 128 1.81 14.98 10.50
N ASP A 129 3.08 14.69 10.19
CA ASP A 129 3.99 13.97 11.09
C ASP A 129 4.33 14.89 12.26
N ILE A 130 3.91 14.54 13.45
CA ILE A 130 4.11 15.37 14.64
C ILE A 130 5.60 15.62 14.93
N ASN A 131 6.47 14.67 14.58
CA ASN A 131 7.91 14.80 14.77
C ASN A 131 8.54 15.83 13.84
N ARG A 132 7.81 16.24 12.79
CA ARG A 132 8.25 17.24 11.81
C ARG A 132 7.50 18.57 11.95
N ALA A 133 6.66 18.70 12.96
CA ALA A 133 5.83 19.87 13.18
C ALA A 133 5.96 20.28 14.67
N PRO A 134 7.13 20.81 15.07
CA PRO A 134 7.45 21.07 16.48
C PRO A 134 6.47 22.00 17.18
N ASP A 135 5.84 22.89 16.41
CA ASP A 135 4.81 23.82 16.89
C ASP A 135 3.52 23.11 17.38
N PHE A 136 3.40 21.79 17.15
CA PHE A 136 2.26 20.96 17.56
C PHE A 136 2.61 19.90 18.63
N ILE A 137 3.88 19.82 19.07
CA ILE A 137 4.41 18.70 19.88
C ILE A 137 3.73 18.56 21.26
N ASP A 138 3.21 19.65 21.84
CA ASP A 138 2.61 19.59 23.18
C ASP A 138 1.10 19.28 23.19
N ALA A 139 0.41 19.26 22.03
CA ALA A 139 -1.05 19.30 22.05
C ALA A 139 -1.71 17.91 22.04
N ASN A 140 -1.47 17.04 21.05
CA ASN A 140 -2.47 16.01 20.73
C ASN A 140 -1.93 14.86 19.84
N SER A 141 -0.82 14.21 20.20
CA SER A 141 -0.25 13.11 19.39
C SER A 141 -1.26 12.00 19.06
N GLY A 142 -1.40 11.66 17.78
CA GLY A 142 -2.32 10.65 17.26
C GLY A 142 -3.79 11.10 17.18
N GLN A 143 -4.14 12.32 17.54
CA GLN A 143 -5.53 12.79 17.57
C GLN A 143 -5.97 13.44 16.25
N LEU A 144 -7.29 13.48 16.08
CA LEU A 144 -7.93 14.42 15.18
C LEU A 144 -8.14 15.72 15.94
N ALA A 145 -7.63 16.82 15.41
CA ALA A 145 -7.80 18.15 15.97
C ALA A 145 -8.46 19.07 14.93
N ILE A 146 -9.47 19.82 15.37
CA ILE A 146 -10.11 20.86 14.58
C ILE A 146 -9.47 22.17 14.97
N TYR A 147 -8.97 22.89 13.98
CA TYR A 147 -8.40 24.22 14.15
C TYR A 147 -9.32 25.28 13.54
N LEU A 148 -9.41 26.41 14.24
CA LEU A 148 -10.02 27.61 13.70
C LEU A 148 -9.11 28.26 12.66
N PRO A 149 -9.65 29.12 11.76
CA PRO A 149 -8.86 29.86 10.78
C PRO A 149 -7.78 30.76 11.37
N ASN A 150 -7.82 31.08 12.67
CA ASN A 150 -6.79 31.84 13.38
C ASN A 150 -5.63 30.97 13.92
N GLY A 151 -5.70 29.64 13.80
CA GLY A 151 -4.68 28.72 14.29
C GLY A 151 -4.95 28.14 15.68
N GLU A 152 -6.02 28.52 16.37
CA GLU A 152 -6.36 27.97 17.67
C GLU A 152 -7.00 26.58 17.56
N VAL A 153 -6.67 25.69 18.50
CA VAL A 153 -7.34 24.38 18.63
C VAL A 153 -8.77 24.62 19.08
N PHE A 154 -9.74 24.33 18.21
CA PHE A 154 -11.15 24.41 18.52
C PHE A 154 -11.63 23.22 19.35
N ALA A 155 -11.21 22.02 18.95
CA ALA A 155 -11.54 20.77 19.61
C ALA A 155 -10.57 19.67 19.18
N SER A 156 -10.44 18.61 19.98
CA SER A 156 -9.74 17.41 19.57
C SER A 156 -10.47 16.16 20.04
N SER A 157 -10.22 15.03 19.37
CA SER A 157 -10.73 13.72 19.75
C SER A 157 -9.65 12.67 19.54
N SER A 158 -9.59 11.74 20.50
CA SER A 158 -8.76 10.55 20.41
C SER A 158 -9.46 9.32 19.83
N ASP A 159 -10.73 9.45 19.47
CA ASP A 159 -11.54 8.34 19.02
C ASP A 159 -11.12 7.86 17.64
N VAL A 160 -11.14 6.55 17.45
CA VAL A 160 -10.88 5.90 16.16
C VAL A 160 -12.10 5.12 15.67
N ALA A 161 -13.21 5.07 16.41
CA ALA A 161 -14.42 4.38 15.97
C ALA A 161 -15.25 5.29 15.06
N VAL A 162 -15.76 4.75 13.94
CA VAL A 162 -16.49 5.51 12.91
C VAL A 162 -17.63 6.35 13.50
N GLU A 163 -18.48 5.75 14.34
CA GLU A 163 -19.62 6.45 14.95
C GLU A 163 -19.20 7.60 15.87
N LEU A 164 -18.14 7.39 16.67
CA LEU A 164 -17.64 8.41 17.60
C LEU A 164 -16.99 9.57 16.84
N VAL A 165 -16.20 9.26 15.80
CA VAL A 165 -15.59 10.27 14.92
C VAL A 165 -16.69 11.04 14.17
N ALA A 166 -17.71 10.37 13.65
CA ALA A 166 -18.84 11.01 12.98
C ALA A 166 -19.57 11.99 13.91
N ASN A 167 -19.85 11.57 15.15
CA ASN A 167 -20.52 12.40 16.15
C ASN A 167 -19.67 13.61 16.54
N PHE A 168 -18.38 13.40 16.77
CA PHE A 168 -17.42 14.47 17.05
C PHE A 168 -17.41 15.52 15.93
N LEU A 169 -17.19 15.08 14.69
CA LEU A 169 -17.10 15.98 13.53
C LEU A 169 -18.43 16.68 13.25
N THR A 170 -19.57 16.02 13.40
CA THR A 170 -20.88 16.63 13.14
C THR A 170 -21.22 17.67 14.19
N SER A 171 -21.03 17.33 15.48
CA SER A 171 -21.27 18.27 16.59
C SER A 171 -20.38 19.48 16.48
N LYS A 172 -19.08 19.30 16.19
CA LYS A 172 -18.13 20.41 16.12
C LYS A 172 -18.30 21.27 14.88
N LEU A 173 -18.80 20.71 13.78
CA LEU A 173 -19.18 21.51 12.63
C LEU A 173 -20.36 22.44 12.95
N ALA A 174 -21.35 21.95 13.71
CA ALA A 174 -22.48 22.77 14.15
C ALA A 174 -22.03 23.90 15.08
N ASP A 175 -21.18 23.58 16.07
CA ASP A 175 -20.59 24.58 16.98
C ASP A 175 -19.79 25.62 16.18
N TYR A 176 -18.95 25.19 15.24
CA TYR A 176 -18.16 26.08 14.37
C TYR A 176 -19.05 27.03 13.56
N LYS A 177 -20.15 26.53 12.98
CA LYS A 177 -21.10 27.35 12.20
C LYS A 177 -21.84 28.40 13.05
N SER A 178 -21.85 28.25 14.37
CA SER A 178 -22.45 29.22 15.31
C SER A 178 -21.49 30.33 15.76
N LEU A 179 -20.18 30.21 15.47
CA LEU A 179 -19.18 31.19 15.88
C LEU A 179 -19.35 32.52 15.13
N SER A 180 -19.17 33.61 15.86
CA SER A 180 -19.08 34.95 15.27
C SER A 180 -17.77 35.13 14.49
N SER A 181 -17.73 36.11 13.58
CA SER A 181 -16.51 36.44 12.82
C SER A 181 -15.32 36.80 13.72
N ASP A 182 -15.58 37.42 14.87
CA ASP A 182 -14.53 37.76 15.84
C ASP A 182 -13.94 36.50 16.49
N GLN A 183 -14.78 35.49 16.78
CA GLN A 183 -14.34 34.21 17.36
C GLN A 183 -13.60 33.33 16.35
N LEU A 184 -13.98 33.37 15.07
CA LEU A 184 -13.24 32.67 14.02
C LEU A 184 -11.84 33.26 13.82
N GLY A 185 -11.67 34.54 14.19
CA GLY A 185 -10.46 35.34 14.00
C GLY A 185 -10.16 35.63 12.53
N ASN A 186 -9.46 36.74 12.28
CA ASN A 186 -9.20 37.23 10.93
C ASN A 186 -7.82 36.83 10.38
N ALA A 187 -6.92 36.31 11.22
CA ALA A 187 -5.55 35.98 10.83
C ALA A 187 -4.95 34.85 11.66
N ILE A 188 -4.25 33.96 10.99
CA ILE A 188 -3.21 33.11 11.57
C ILE A 188 -2.03 34.03 11.90
N ALA A 189 -1.49 33.94 13.11
CA ALA A 189 -0.17 34.53 13.39
C ALA A 189 0.83 33.89 12.41
N GLY A 190 1.26 34.67 11.41
CA GLY A 190 1.81 34.20 10.12
C GLY A 190 3.06 33.31 10.18
N ASP A 191 3.60 33.06 11.37
CA ASP A 191 4.83 32.31 11.57
C ASP A 191 4.62 30.96 12.29
N SER A 192 3.48 30.75 12.97
CA SER A 192 3.26 29.61 13.89
C SER A 192 3.21 28.23 13.24
N PHE A 193 3.16 28.15 11.90
CA PHE A 193 2.99 26.89 11.17
C PHE A 193 3.92 26.75 9.96
N SER A 194 4.95 27.60 9.89
CA SER A 194 5.91 27.66 8.78
C SER A 194 6.99 26.57 8.85
N SER A 195 7.07 25.84 9.96
CA SER A 195 8.16 24.89 10.25
C SER A 195 7.89 23.45 9.84
N ALA A 196 6.68 23.10 9.38
CA ALA A 196 6.32 21.72 9.07
C ALA A 196 7.02 21.23 7.79
N ILE A 197 8.06 20.39 7.97
CA ILE A 197 8.80 19.76 6.87
C ILE A 197 8.04 18.50 6.45
N ARG A 198 7.83 18.29 5.14
CA ARG A 198 7.15 17.08 4.68
C ARG A 198 8.09 15.90 4.77
N THR A 199 7.55 14.71 5.03
CA THR A 199 8.37 13.48 4.96
C THR A 199 8.93 13.28 3.54
N GLU A 200 8.18 13.69 2.50
CA GLU A 200 8.67 13.60 1.12
C GLU A 200 9.80 14.57 0.78
N ASP A 201 10.07 15.58 1.61
CA ASP A 201 11.21 16.48 1.38
C ASP A 201 12.56 15.77 1.61
N ASP A 202 12.56 14.62 2.30
CA ASP A 202 13.74 13.76 2.44
C ASP A 202 13.97 12.87 1.22
N PHE A 203 13.00 12.80 0.29
CA PHE A 203 13.12 11.96 -0.88
C PHE A 203 14.14 12.53 -1.86
N PRO A 204 15.01 11.70 -2.45
CA PRO A 204 16.03 12.17 -3.37
C PRO A 204 15.40 12.62 -4.71
N ASP A 205 15.59 13.88 -5.09
CA ASP A 205 15.07 14.49 -6.33
C ASP A 205 15.29 13.64 -7.60
N ASN A 206 16.45 13.01 -7.70
CA ASN A 206 16.87 12.18 -8.84
C ASN A 206 17.12 10.72 -8.44
N GLY A 207 16.50 10.27 -7.36
CA GLY A 207 16.64 8.92 -6.85
C GLY A 207 15.40 8.06 -7.10
N LEU A 208 15.19 7.09 -6.21
CA LEU A 208 14.06 6.18 -6.21
C LEU A 208 13.43 6.18 -4.84
N SER A 209 12.13 6.46 -4.75
CA SER A 209 11.34 6.21 -3.54
C SER A 209 10.33 5.11 -3.82
N LEU A 210 10.19 4.17 -2.88
CA LEU A 210 9.24 3.07 -2.91
C LEU A 210 8.27 3.18 -1.74
N GLU A 211 6.98 3.02 -2.00
CA GLU A 211 6.03 2.63 -0.96
C GLU A 211 6.24 1.16 -0.63
N VAL A 212 6.17 0.84 0.65
CA VAL A 212 6.28 -0.51 1.19
C VAL A 212 4.99 -0.83 1.92
N PHE A 213 4.32 -1.92 1.55
CA PHE A 213 3.12 -2.40 2.21
C PHE A 213 3.35 -3.82 2.71
N LYS A 214 3.34 -4.02 4.02
CA LYS A 214 3.52 -5.31 4.68
C LYS A 214 2.21 -5.79 5.28
N ARG A 215 1.87 -7.07 5.12
CA ARG A 215 0.75 -7.72 5.80
C ARG A 215 1.18 -9.02 6.47
N PRO A 216 0.65 -9.32 7.67
CA PRO A 216 0.67 -10.68 8.20
C PRO A 216 -0.03 -11.62 7.21
N ALA A 217 0.60 -12.75 6.96
CA ALA A 217 0.17 -13.75 5.99
C ALA A 217 0.10 -15.13 6.62
N ASN A 218 -0.26 -15.19 7.90
CA ASN A 218 -0.61 -16.43 8.60
C ASN A 218 -1.76 -17.13 7.86
N SER A 219 -1.97 -18.42 8.11
CA SER A 219 -2.92 -19.27 7.39
C SER A 219 -4.38 -18.78 7.45
N PHE A 220 -4.72 -17.82 6.58
CA PHE A 220 -6.03 -17.19 6.43
C PHE A 220 -6.69 -17.63 5.11
N THR A 221 -8.01 -17.52 5.04
CA THR A 221 -8.71 -17.40 3.75
C THR A 221 -8.33 -16.09 3.07
N LEU A 222 -8.52 -15.98 1.74
CA LEU A 222 -8.24 -14.73 1.03
C LEU A 222 -9.07 -13.55 1.57
N ASP A 223 -10.29 -13.80 2.01
CA ASP A 223 -11.17 -12.75 2.55
C ASP A 223 -10.73 -12.30 3.95
N GLU A 224 -10.34 -13.23 4.83
CA GLU A 224 -9.71 -12.90 6.12
C GLU A 224 -8.37 -12.17 5.92
N TYR A 225 -7.57 -12.62 4.96
CA TYR A 225 -6.30 -11.97 4.61
C TYR A 225 -6.52 -10.51 4.15
N LYS A 226 -7.55 -10.25 3.34
CA LYS A 226 -7.88 -8.87 2.92
C LYS A 226 -8.31 -7.98 4.09
N GLN A 227 -8.84 -8.58 5.16
CA GLN A 227 -9.20 -7.86 6.39
C GLN A 227 -8.00 -7.62 7.31
N THR A 228 -6.85 -8.26 7.07
CA THR A 228 -5.64 -8.00 7.87
C THR A 228 -5.15 -6.57 7.63
N PRO A 229 -4.88 -5.79 8.70
CA PRO A 229 -4.29 -4.47 8.56
C PRO A 229 -2.92 -4.54 7.89
N TRP A 230 -2.69 -3.63 6.94
CA TRP A 230 -1.35 -3.42 6.38
C TRP A 230 -0.55 -2.43 7.23
N LEU A 231 0.74 -2.69 7.32
CA LEU A 231 1.76 -1.73 7.72
C LEU A 231 2.26 -1.04 6.45
N LYS A 232 2.44 0.27 6.48
CA LYS A 232 3.08 0.99 5.38
C LYS A 232 4.31 1.71 5.86
N ASP A 233 5.33 1.67 5.02
CA ASP A 233 6.54 2.45 5.19
C ASP A 233 7.00 2.98 3.82
N PHE A 234 8.10 3.72 3.82
CA PHE A 234 8.79 4.17 2.61
C PHE A 234 10.27 3.82 2.70
N ILE A 235 10.84 3.49 1.54
CA ILE A 235 12.29 3.40 1.39
C ILE A 235 12.73 4.21 0.20
N TRP A 236 13.88 4.87 0.31
CA TRP A 236 14.45 5.63 -0.78
C TRP A 236 15.92 5.35 -1.01
N PHE A 237 16.34 5.65 -2.24
CA PHE A 237 17.66 5.40 -2.77
C PHE A 237 18.12 6.62 -3.54
N ASN A 238 19.33 7.09 -3.29
CA ASN A 238 19.90 8.20 -4.05
C ASN A 238 20.17 7.78 -5.51
N LYS A 239 20.57 8.74 -6.36
CA LYS A 239 20.82 8.47 -7.79
C LYS A 239 21.85 7.35 -8.01
N THR A 240 22.95 7.36 -7.26
CA THR A 240 24.02 6.35 -7.38
C THR A 240 23.50 4.96 -7.03
N GLU A 241 22.75 4.87 -5.94
CA GLU A 241 22.09 3.63 -5.51
C GLU A 241 21.08 3.16 -6.57
N LEU A 242 20.21 4.03 -7.10
CA LEU A 242 19.29 3.70 -8.20
C LEU A 242 20.02 3.16 -9.44
N LEU A 243 21.14 3.75 -9.83
CA LEU A 243 21.91 3.28 -11.01
C LEU A 243 22.55 1.90 -10.76
N SER A 244 22.77 1.54 -9.49
CA SER A 244 23.20 0.20 -9.11
C SER A 244 22.18 -0.89 -9.47
N PHE A 245 20.91 -0.55 -9.70
CA PHE A 245 19.90 -1.54 -10.11
C PHE A 245 19.97 -1.89 -11.61
N VAL A 246 20.38 -0.96 -12.50
CA VAL A 246 20.00 -1.03 -13.93
C VAL A 246 21.09 -0.74 -14.97
N ARG A 247 22.22 -0.10 -14.63
CA ARG A 247 23.29 0.23 -15.60
C ARG A 247 24.59 -0.57 -15.42
N PRO A 248 25.34 -0.87 -16.50
CA PRO A 248 24.93 -1.00 -17.92
C PRO A 248 24.54 -2.46 -18.22
N ILE A 249 23.24 -2.77 -18.24
CA ILE A 249 22.74 -4.14 -18.38
C ILE A 249 22.30 -4.38 -19.84
N LYS A 250 22.89 -5.40 -20.51
CA LYS A 250 22.44 -5.93 -21.81
C LYS A 250 21.28 -6.93 -21.64
N ILE A 251 20.54 -7.22 -22.71
CA ILE A 251 19.51 -8.28 -22.69
C ILE A 251 20.14 -9.60 -22.18
N SER A 252 19.42 -10.30 -21.31
CA SER A 252 19.83 -11.54 -20.61
C SER A 252 20.94 -11.37 -19.57
N SER A 253 21.48 -10.18 -19.36
CA SER A 253 22.42 -9.96 -18.25
C SER A 253 21.69 -9.81 -16.91
N LYS A 254 22.36 -10.31 -15.87
CA LYS A 254 21.88 -10.35 -14.49
C LYS A 254 22.75 -9.42 -13.67
N LYS A 255 22.14 -8.56 -12.86
CA LYS A 255 22.87 -7.71 -11.91
C LYS A 255 22.45 -8.03 -10.48
N LYS A 256 23.43 -8.30 -9.62
CA LYS A 256 23.20 -8.50 -8.18
C LYS A 256 23.28 -7.17 -7.45
N LEU A 257 22.33 -6.91 -6.55
CA LEU A 257 22.41 -5.79 -5.62
C LEU A 257 23.42 -6.06 -4.50
N SER A 258 23.94 -5.00 -3.89
CA SER A 258 24.77 -5.12 -2.68
C SER A 258 23.96 -5.60 -1.49
N ALA A 259 24.66 -6.25 -0.56
CA ALA A 259 24.16 -6.64 0.75
C ALA A 259 23.42 -5.50 1.46
N ASP A 260 23.99 -4.31 1.50
CA ASP A 260 23.40 -3.15 2.21
C ASP A 260 22.06 -2.69 1.62
N LEU A 261 21.95 -2.68 0.29
CA LEU A 261 20.69 -2.29 -0.37
C LEU A 261 19.61 -3.34 -0.13
N MET A 262 20.02 -4.62 -0.09
CA MET A 262 19.13 -5.71 0.28
C MET A 262 18.67 -5.63 1.73
N ASN A 263 19.59 -5.33 2.65
CA ASN A 263 19.25 -5.15 4.04
C ASN A 263 18.28 -3.99 4.23
N ARG A 264 18.43 -2.87 3.51
CA ARG A 264 17.46 -1.76 3.58
C ARG A 264 16.05 -2.19 3.14
N ILE A 265 15.94 -2.91 2.01
CA ILE A 265 14.65 -3.45 1.56
C ILE A 265 14.06 -4.40 2.61
N VAL A 266 14.90 -5.24 3.23
CA VAL A 266 14.43 -6.23 4.19
C VAL A 266 14.01 -5.61 5.52
N HIS A 267 14.81 -4.68 6.03
CA HIS A 267 14.60 -4.01 7.31
C HIS A 267 13.25 -3.28 7.35
N HIS A 268 12.98 -2.48 6.32
CA HIS A 268 11.70 -1.75 6.20
C HIS A 268 10.56 -2.63 5.67
N GLY A 269 10.88 -3.65 4.88
CA GLY A 269 9.89 -4.51 4.24
C GLY A 269 9.35 -5.64 5.12
N PHE A 270 10.16 -6.19 6.02
CA PHE A 270 9.81 -7.41 6.76
C PHE A 270 10.09 -7.30 8.24
N SER A 271 11.33 -7.05 8.64
CA SER A 271 11.69 -7.08 10.05
C SER A 271 12.89 -6.21 10.32
N SER A 272 12.71 -5.26 11.24
CA SER A 272 13.79 -4.42 11.75
C SER A 272 14.69 -5.15 12.75
N LYS A 273 14.29 -6.34 13.20
CA LYS A 273 15.04 -7.17 14.17
C LYS A 273 16.37 -7.66 13.61
N PHE A 274 16.39 -8.04 12.34
CA PHE A 274 17.59 -8.57 11.69
C PHE A 274 18.40 -7.43 11.10
N ALA A 275 19.68 -7.39 11.42
CA ALA A 275 20.63 -6.41 10.93
C ALA A 275 21.48 -7.00 9.79
N ALA A 276 22.25 -6.13 9.10
CA ALA A 276 23.04 -6.53 7.94
C ALA A 276 24.08 -7.62 8.24
N ASN A 277 24.61 -7.65 9.47
CA ASN A 277 25.54 -8.65 9.97
C ASN A 277 24.89 -10.03 10.23
N ASP A 278 23.57 -10.08 10.41
CA ASP A 278 22.83 -11.34 10.56
C ASP A 278 22.58 -12.02 9.20
N MET A 279 22.90 -11.36 8.09
CA MET A 279 22.61 -11.85 6.74
C MET A 279 23.56 -12.97 6.33
N VAL A 280 23.02 -14.19 6.27
CA VAL A 280 23.76 -15.39 5.85
C VAL A 280 23.84 -15.48 4.33
N LYS A 281 22.78 -15.05 3.63
CA LYS A 281 22.69 -15.12 2.17
C LYS A 281 21.79 -14.03 1.65
N SER A 282 22.22 -13.30 0.63
CA SER A 282 21.32 -12.46 -0.15
C SER A 282 21.69 -12.42 -1.61
N GLU A 283 20.66 -12.37 -2.44
CA GLU A 283 20.79 -12.16 -3.86
C GLU A 283 19.49 -11.53 -4.36
N VAL A 284 19.58 -10.35 -4.98
CA VAL A 284 18.51 -9.85 -5.86
C VAL A 284 19.10 -9.60 -7.22
N VAL A 285 18.47 -10.19 -8.22
CA VAL A 285 18.85 -10.13 -9.61
C VAL A 285 17.84 -9.30 -10.38
N PHE A 286 18.33 -8.26 -11.04
CA PHE A 286 17.62 -7.54 -12.10
C PHE A 286 18.05 -8.15 -13.44
N ALA A 287 17.18 -8.96 -14.03
CA ALA A 287 17.41 -9.61 -15.32
C ALA A 287 16.73 -8.80 -16.44
N CYS A 288 17.51 -8.15 -17.30
CA CYS A 288 16.96 -7.41 -18.44
C CYS A 288 16.42 -8.40 -19.48
N ASN A 289 15.14 -8.25 -19.84
CA ASN A 289 14.49 -9.12 -20.83
C ASN A 289 14.17 -8.42 -22.15
N SER A 290 14.16 -7.08 -22.19
CA SER A 290 13.96 -6.31 -23.42
C SER A 290 14.53 -4.90 -23.29
N ILE A 291 15.00 -4.36 -24.42
CA ILE A 291 15.41 -2.96 -24.57
C ILE A 291 14.73 -2.43 -25.83
N LYS A 292 13.96 -1.35 -25.69
CA LYS A 292 13.33 -0.61 -26.78
C LYS A 292 13.73 0.86 -26.67
N GLN A 293 14.56 1.33 -27.61
CA GLN A 293 15.16 2.67 -27.55
C GLN A 293 15.84 2.91 -26.19
N LEU A 294 15.41 3.92 -25.42
CA LEU A 294 15.94 4.27 -24.11
C LEU A 294 15.28 3.49 -22.96
N ARG A 295 14.29 2.64 -23.24
CA ARG A 295 13.50 1.94 -22.23
C ARG A 295 13.91 0.47 -22.12
N SER A 296 14.26 0.05 -20.91
CA SER A 296 14.62 -1.33 -20.58
C SER A 296 13.57 -1.96 -19.66
N THR A 297 13.23 -3.21 -19.87
CA THR A 297 12.33 -3.97 -18.99
C THR A 297 13.10 -5.06 -18.24
N TYR A 298 12.73 -5.27 -16.98
CA TYR A 298 13.42 -6.18 -16.07
C TYR A 298 12.45 -7.14 -15.40
N ILE A 299 12.92 -8.36 -15.23
CA ILE A 299 12.37 -9.33 -14.29
C ILE A 299 13.28 -9.31 -13.06
N ILE A 300 12.67 -9.18 -11.89
CA ILE A 300 13.38 -9.15 -10.62
C ILE A 300 13.13 -10.48 -9.91
N THR A 301 14.20 -11.08 -9.38
CA THR A 301 14.13 -12.25 -8.50
C THR A 301 15.06 -12.04 -7.35
N GLY A 302 14.73 -12.55 -6.18
CA GLY A 302 15.71 -12.60 -5.12
C GLY A 302 15.36 -13.45 -3.93
N ILE A 303 16.34 -13.59 -3.07
CA ILE A 303 16.27 -14.28 -1.80
C ILE A 303 17.10 -13.49 -0.78
N ALA A 304 16.67 -13.52 0.47
CA ALA A 304 17.47 -13.05 1.58
C ALA A 304 17.22 -13.94 2.81
N ASN A 305 18.28 -14.42 3.43
CA ASN A 305 18.26 -15.24 4.62
C ASN A 305 19.08 -14.55 5.71
N TYR A 306 18.49 -14.39 6.88
CA TYR A 306 19.13 -13.85 8.07
C TYR A 306 19.05 -14.87 9.19
N GLN A 307 20.07 -14.88 10.04
CA GLN A 307 20.13 -15.72 11.24
C GLN A 307 20.67 -14.91 12.41
N GLN A 308 19.89 -14.86 13.48
CA GLN A 308 20.27 -14.22 14.74
C GLN A 308 20.05 -15.23 15.87
N GLY A 309 21.12 -15.85 16.35
CA GLY A 309 21.02 -17.01 17.26
C GLY A 309 20.26 -18.17 16.61
N ASP A 310 19.20 -18.62 17.29
CA ASP A 310 18.31 -19.71 16.83
C ASP A 310 17.15 -19.21 15.96
N GLU A 311 17.06 -17.91 15.72
CA GLU A 311 15.99 -17.30 14.94
C GLU A 311 16.42 -17.07 13.49
N MET A 312 15.50 -17.30 12.56
CA MET A 312 15.78 -17.21 11.13
C MET A 312 14.71 -16.40 10.41
N LEU A 313 15.13 -15.50 9.51
CA LEU A 313 14.25 -14.86 8.53
C LEU A 313 14.61 -15.35 7.14
N GLN A 314 13.61 -15.85 6.41
CA GLN A 314 13.73 -16.22 5.00
C GLN A 314 12.79 -15.34 4.17
N VAL A 315 13.33 -14.74 3.12
CA VAL A 315 12.59 -13.87 2.19
C VAL A 315 12.79 -14.36 0.77
N LYS A 316 11.70 -14.49 0.02
CA LYS A 316 11.71 -14.67 -1.44
C LYS A 316 11.10 -13.45 -2.11
N LEU A 317 11.72 -12.97 -3.18
CA LEU A 317 11.37 -11.75 -3.89
C LEU A 317 11.09 -12.03 -5.36
N ARG A 318 10.08 -11.38 -5.90
CA ARG A 318 9.80 -11.34 -7.34
C ARG A 318 9.33 -9.95 -7.72
N GLY A 319 9.70 -9.49 -8.90
CA GLY A 319 9.25 -8.18 -9.35
C GLY A 319 9.35 -7.98 -10.85
N ARG A 320 8.88 -6.82 -11.26
CA ARG A 320 9.01 -6.30 -12.62
C ARG A 320 9.36 -4.83 -12.57
N ALA A 321 10.13 -4.38 -13.55
CA ALA A 321 10.45 -2.97 -13.68
C ALA A 321 10.55 -2.53 -15.13
N THR A 322 10.30 -1.26 -15.37
CA THR A 322 10.66 -0.56 -16.59
C THR A 322 11.55 0.62 -16.22
N TYR A 323 12.65 0.82 -16.94
CA TYR A 323 13.61 1.89 -16.68
C TYR A 323 13.84 2.70 -17.95
N ASP A 324 13.77 4.02 -17.83
CA ASP A 324 14.06 4.98 -18.90
C ASP A 324 15.46 5.56 -18.68
N SER A 325 16.40 5.12 -19.51
CA SER A 325 17.80 5.57 -19.48
C SER A 325 17.98 7.00 -20.01
N GLY A 326 17.00 7.57 -20.71
CA GLY A 326 17.02 8.99 -21.06
C GLY A 326 16.71 9.91 -19.88
N ARG A 327 15.96 9.39 -18.90
CA ARG A 327 15.50 10.15 -17.72
C ARG A 327 16.20 9.75 -16.42
N ASP A 328 17.00 8.70 -16.44
CA ASP A 328 17.56 8.05 -15.26
C ASP A 328 16.51 7.59 -14.24
N GLN A 329 15.33 7.14 -14.69
CA GLN A 329 14.19 6.86 -13.81
C GLN A 329 13.50 5.54 -14.13
N PHE A 330 13.00 4.87 -13.09
CA PHE A 330 12.05 3.78 -13.28
C PHE A 330 10.70 4.34 -13.75
N GLY A 331 10.16 3.80 -14.84
CA GLY A 331 8.77 4.04 -15.23
C GLY A 331 7.79 3.22 -14.40
N LEU A 332 8.19 2.00 -14.06
CA LEU A 332 7.49 1.08 -13.19
C LEU A 332 8.54 0.34 -12.35
N LEU A 333 8.25 0.11 -11.09
CA LEU A 333 8.97 -0.85 -10.27
C LEU A 333 7.99 -1.41 -9.26
N GLU A 334 7.75 -2.71 -9.35
CA GLU A 334 6.87 -3.45 -8.46
C GLU A 334 7.59 -4.71 -8.01
N ILE A 335 7.63 -4.94 -6.70
CA ILE A 335 8.22 -6.12 -6.08
C ILE A 335 7.18 -6.69 -5.12
N ILE A 336 6.99 -8.00 -5.16
CA ILE A 336 6.30 -8.75 -4.12
C ILE A 336 7.32 -9.64 -3.43
N ALA A 337 7.09 -9.82 -2.15
CA ALA A 337 7.94 -10.60 -1.30
C ALA A 337 7.13 -11.45 -0.35
N LEU A 338 7.57 -12.68 -0.15
CA LEU A 338 7.04 -13.59 0.86
C LEU A 338 8.13 -13.81 1.89
N GLY A 339 7.82 -13.53 3.16
CA GLY A 339 8.73 -13.65 4.29
C GLY A 339 8.22 -14.69 5.30
N LYS A 340 9.14 -15.46 5.88
CA LYS A 340 8.90 -16.36 7.00
C LYS A 340 9.95 -16.10 8.09
N VAL A 341 9.48 -15.81 9.29
CA VAL A 341 10.31 -15.79 10.50
C VAL A 341 10.10 -17.11 11.23
N THR A 342 11.18 -17.77 11.61
CA THR A 342 11.18 -18.91 12.53
C THR A 342 11.80 -18.43 13.84
N ASN A 343 11.01 -18.49 14.92
CA ASN A 343 11.41 -18.07 16.24
C ASN A 343 12.18 -19.20 16.96
N ALA A 344 12.85 -18.87 18.06
CA ALA A 344 13.68 -19.81 18.82
C ALA A 344 12.86 -20.98 19.42
N ASP A 345 11.58 -20.78 19.67
CA ASP A 345 10.65 -21.81 20.16
C ASP A 345 10.11 -22.73 19.04
N GLY A 346 10.56 -22.54 17.80
CA GLY A 346 10.11 -23.28 16.63
C GLY A 346 8.80 -22.80 16.01
N SER A 347 8.14 -21.81 16.61
CA SER A 347 6.98 -21.14 15.99
C SER A 347 7.42 -20.37 14.73
N SER A 348 6.47 -20.12 13.83
CA SER A 348 6.76 -19.34 12.63
C SER A 348 5.68 -18.32 12.31
N GLU A 349 6.14 -17.15 11.91
CA GLU A 349 5.30 -16.04 11.44
C GLU A 349 5.55 -15.80 9.96
N GLN A 350 4.48 -15.44 9.26
CA GLN A 350 4.48 -15.33 7.82
C GLN A 350 4.00 -13.94 7.40
N PHE A 351 4.62 -13.37 6.36
CA PHE A 351 4.32 -12.03 5.89
C PHE A 351 4.39 -11.93 4.38
N THR A 352 3.60 -11.03 3.82
CA THR A 352 3.79 -10.55 2.45
C THR A 352 4.18 -9.09 2.47
N THR A 353 5.01 -8.68 1.51
CA THR A 353 5.37 -7.28 1.33
C THR A 353 5.32 -6.89 -0.14
N ALA A 354 4.46 -5.93 -0.47
CA ALA A 354 4.41 -5.30 -1.78
C ALA A 354 5.18 -3.97 -1.74
N LEU A 355 6.13 -3.81 -2.66
CA LEU A 355 6.86 -2.57 -2.87
C LEU A 355 6.51 -2.00 -4.23
N ARG A 356 6.26 -0.70 -4.30
CA ARG A 356 5.95 -0.01 -5.55
C ARG A 356 6.67 1.32 -5.61
N LYS A 357 7.23 1.67 -6.78
CA LYS A 357 7.72 3.03 -7.03
C LYS A 357 6.60 4.03 -6.77
N VAL A 358 6.93 5.05 -5.97
CA VAL A 358 6.11 6.26 -5.83
C VAL A 358 6.04 6.97 -7.19
N THR A 359 4.84 7.14 -7.74
CA THR A 359 4.65 7.78 -9.05
C THR A 359 4.09 9.18 -8.93
N SER A 360 4.25 9.99 -9.98
CA SER A 360 3.64 11.31 -10.07
C SER A 360 2.11 11.28 -10.26
N ILE A 361 1.54 10.14 -10.66
CA ILE A 361 0.09 9.93 -10.79
C ILE A 361 -0.52 9.76 -9.39
N ASP A 362 0.28 9.32 -8.42
CA ASP A 362 -0.05 9.42 -7.02
C ASP A 362 0.14 10.90 -6.62
N ASN A 363 -0.74 11.81 -7.11
CA ASN A 363 -0.80 13.30 -6.93
C ASN A 363 -0.53 13.84 -5.50
N TRP A 364 -0.27 12.94 -4.57
CA TRP A 364 -0.07 13.02 -3.14
C TRP A 364 1.41 12.98 -2.77
N HIS A 365 2.25 12.28 -3.53
CA HIS A 365 3.68 12.16 -3.27
C HIS A 365 4.44 12.95 -4.34
N ARG A 366 5.16 14.01 -3.94
CA ARG A 366 6.09 14.68 -4.84
C ARG A 366 7.13 13.65 -5.33
N VAL A 367 6.95 13.20 -6.57
CA VAL A 367 8.06 12.92 -7.48
C VAL A 367 7.72 13.76 -8.71
N PRO A 368 8.44 14.85 -9.00
CA PRO A 368 8.07 15.69 -10.12
C PRO A 368 8.26 14.88 -11.41
N PRO A 369 7.23 14.66 -12.24
CA PRO A 369 7.51 14.50 -13.64
C PRO A 369 7.68 15.93 -14.18
N LYS A 370 8.73 16.20 -14.94
CA LYS A 370 8.75 17.45 -15.72
C LYS A 370 7.56 17.56 -16.70
N ASN A 371 6.77 16.50 -16.91
CA ASN A 371 5.42 16.57 -17.47
C ASN A 371 4.57 15.33 -17.14
N LEU A 372 3.38 15.54 -16.57
CA LEU A 372 2.39 14.51 -16.22
C LEU A 372 1.85 13.73 -17.44
N SER A 373 1.88 14.37 -18.62
CA SER A 373 1.37 13.83 -19.89
C SER A 373 2.07 12.54 -20.32
N ASP A 374 3.37 12.40 -20.03
CA ASP A 374 4.18 11.28 -20.53
C ASP A 374 3.84 9.92 -19.91
N TYR A 375 3.24 9.92 -18.72
CA TYR A 375 2.90 8.71 -17.98
C TYR A 375 1.42 8.33 -18.08
N ALA A 376 0.53 9.30 -18.28
CA ALA A 376 -0.90 9.05 -18.47
C ALA A 376 -1.17 8.17 -19.69
N ASP A 377 -0.53 8.49 -20.83
CA ASP A 377 -0.78 7.78 -22.09
C ASP A 377 -0.44 6.29 -22.01
N SER A 378 0.59 5.91 -21.26
CA SER A 378 1.01 4.51 -21.15
C SER A 378 0.06 3.65 -20.30
N TYR A 379 -0.62 4.25 -19.31
CA TYR A 379 -1.58 3.55 -18.46
C TYR A 379 -2.95 3.43 -19.14
N TYR A 380 -3.44 4.51 -19.76
CA TYR A 380 -4.72 4.51 -20.50
C TYR A 380 -4.67 3.68 -21.79
N LEU A 381 -3.52 3.55 -22.45
CA LEU A 381 -3.38 2.69 -23.63
C LEU A 381 -3.45 1.18 -23.31
N SER A 382 -3.31 0.77 -22.04
CA SER A 382 -3.37 -0.64 -21.63
C SER A 382 -4.76 -1.11 -21.17
N ASN A 383 -5.68 -0.17 -20.92
CA ASN A 383 -7.06 -0.45 -20.47
C ASN A 383 -8.10 0.22 -21.38
N GLY A 384 -8.01 -0.04 -22.68
CA GLY A 384 -9.06 0.26 -23.65
C GLY A 384 -9.35 1.75 -23.84
N SER A 385 -8.86 2.31 -24.94
CA SER A 385 -9.31 3.61 -25.43
C SER A 385 -10.79 3.54 -25.85
N GLY A 386 -11.71 3.74 -24.91
CA GLY A 386 -13.04 4.26 -25.22
C GLY A 386 -12.85 5.69 -25.68
N LYS A 387 -12.77 5.87 -27.00
CA LYS A 387 -12.55 7.17 -27.66
C LYS A 387 -13.53 8.24 -27.14
N PRO A 388 -13.09 9.35 -26.55
CA PRO A 388 -13.91 10.55 -26.50
C PRO A 388 -13.69 11.30 -27.82
N ASN A 389 -14.68 11.26 -28.70
CA ASN A 389 -14.75 11.94 -30.01
C ASN A 389 -13.89 11.36 -31.15
N LYS A 390 -14.34 10.24 -31.72
CA LYS A 390 -14.48 9.99 -33.18
C LYS A 390 -15.04 8.61 -33.49
#